data_AF-A0A2S5GLN1-F1
#
_entry.id   AF-A0A2S5GLN1-F1
#
_cell.length_a   1.000
_cell.length_b   1.000
_cell.length_c   1.000
_cell.angle_alpha   90.00
_cell.angle_beta   90.00
_cell.angle_gamma   90.00
#
_symmetry.space_group_name_H-M   'P 1'
#
loop_
_entity.id
_entity.type
_entity.pdbx_description
1 polymer ?
#
loop_
_entity_poly.entity_id
_entity_poly.type
_entity_poly.pdbx_seq_one_letter_code
_entity_poly.pdbx_strand_id
1 'polypeptide(L)' 'MLRDELLAKMIAHAAPGQNFDDWAEVLTEYANCLVEISDRLSVDECTRLVNVGSMFYRTLARAEDYRRTSVRGD' A
#
# COMPACT_ATOMS: atom_id res chain seq x y z
N MET A 1 -17.75 -10.36 -7.26
CA MET A 1 -17.75 -11.28 -6.09
C MET A 1 -16.38 -11.33 -5.44
N LEU A 2 -15.40 -12.15 -5.88
CA LEU A 2 -14.10 -12.24 -5.18
C LEU A 2 -13.37 -10.89 -5.05
N ARG A 3 -13.32 -10.07 -6.11
CA ARG A 3 -12.70 -8.73 -6.07
C ARG A 3 -13.35 -7.84 -5.01
N ASP A 4 -14.68 -7.81 -4.96
CA ASP A 4 -15.43 -6.93 -4.06
C ASP A 4 -15.34 -7.40 -2.61
N GLU A 5 -15.29 -8.72 -2.40
CA GLU A 5 -15.02 -9.32 -1.09
C GLU A 5 -13.62 -8.98 -0.57
N LEU A 6 -12.61 -9.06 -1.44
CA LEU A 6 -11.24 -8.67 -1.10
C LEU A 6 -11.15 -7.18 -0.76
N LEU A 7 -11.84 -6.33 -1.54
CA LEU A 7 -11.91 -4.90 -1.26
C LEU A 7 -12.60 -4.63 0.09
N ALA A 8 -13.74 -5.27 0.36
CA ALA A 8 -14.44 -5.12 1.62
C ALA A 8 -13.57 -5.54 2.81
N LYS A 9 -12.81 -6.62 2.67
CA LYS A 9 -11.83 -7.06 3.67
C LYS A 9 -10.72 -6.03 3.88
N MET A 10 -10.13 -5.49 2.80
CA MET A 10 -9.08 -4.47 2.90
C MET A 10 -9.56 -3.19 3.59
N ILE A 11 -10.82 -2.80 3.38
CA ILE A 11 -11.43 -1.62 4.04
C ILE A 11 -11.72 -1.89 5.51
N ALA A 12 -12.25 -3.07 5.85
CA ALA A 12 -12.68 -3.41 7.20
C ALA A 12 -11.52 -3.85 8.12
N HIS A 13 -10.41 -4.32 7.55
CA HIS A 13 -9.29 -4.82 8.32
C HIS A 13 -8.44 -3.66 8.85
N ALA A 14 -8.37 -3.53 10.17
CA ALA A 14 -7.44 -2.63 10.81
C ALA A 14 -6.01 -3.14 10.58
N ALA A 15 -5.19 -2.36 9.89
CA ALA A 15 -3.79 -2.73 9.68
C ALA A 15 -3.05 -2.77 11.03
N PRO A 16 -2.30 -3.83 11.33
CA PRO A 16 -1.45 -3.87 12.52
C PRO A 16 -0.26 -2.93 12.32
N GLY A 17 -0.10 -1.96 13.22
CA GLY A 17 0.95 -0.92 13.15
C GLY A 17 0.36 0.44 13.46
N GLN A 18 0.77 1.06 14.58
CA GLN A 18 0.10 2.24 15.11
C GLN A 18 0.59 3.57 14.52
N ASN A 19 1.75 3.63 13.87
CA ASN A 19 2.29 4.88 13.33
C ASN A 19 2.86 4.68 11.93
N PHE A 20 2.04 4.87 10.91
CA PHE A 20 2.48 4.95 9.51
C PHE A 20 3.03 6.34 9.18
N ASP A 21 3.95 6.84 10.00
CA ASP A 21 4.57 8.15 9.78
C ASP A 21 5.51 8.13 8.57
N ASP A 22 5.99 6.92 8.20
CA ASP A 22 6.78 6.66 7.00
C ASP A 22 6.10 5.65 6.07
N TRP A 23 5.58 6.14 4.94
CA TRP A 23 4.98 5.31 3.90
C TRP A 23 5.97 4.35 3.24
N ALA A 24 7.28 4.57 3.37
CA ALA A 24 8.30 3.63 2.90
C ALA A 24 8.29 2.33 3.72
N GLU A 25 7.98 2.38 5.02
CA GLU A 25 7.84 1.18 5.85
C GLU A 25 6.64 0.34 5.39
N VAL A 26 5.51 0.97 5.07
CA VAL A 26 4.34 0.29 4.48
C VAL A 26 4.69 -0.43 3.19
N LEU A 27 5.47 0.21 2.32
CA LEU A 27 5.90 -0.39 1.06
C LEU A 27 6.92 -1.52 1.28
N THR A 28 7.71 -1.45 2.35
CA THR A 28 8.63 -2.51 2.77
C THR A 28 7.87 -3.76 3.19
N GLU A 29 6.82 -3.63 4.00
CA GLU A 29 5.95 -4.77 4.37
C GLU A 29 5.27 -5.37 3.15
N TYR A 30 4.81 -4.54 2.21
CA TYR A 30 4.28 -5.03 0.94
C TYR A 30 5.33 -5.81 0.14
N ALA A 31 6.56 -5.31 0.06
CA ALA A 31 7.65 -5.99 -0.64
C ALA A 31 8.02 -7.33 0.03
N ASN A 32 8.02 -7.41 1.37
CA ASN A 32 8.24 -8.65 2.11
C ASN A 32 7.19 -9.70 1.74
N CYS A 33 5.90 -9.33 1.72
CA CYS A 33 4.82 -10.20 1.26
C CYS A 33 5.05 -10.68 -0.19
N LEU A 34 5.56 -9.82 -1.07
CA LEU A 34 5.87 -10.22 -2.45
C LEU A 34 7.01 -11.22 -2.53
N VAL A 35 8.06 -11.06 -1.72
CA VAL A 35 9.17 -12.02 -1.64
C VAL A 35 8.65 -13.39 -1.23
N GLU A 36 7.79 -13.46 -0.21
CA GLU A 36 7.22 -14.72 0.29
C GLU A 36 6.40 -15.50 -0.73
N ILE A 37 5.75 -14.80 -1.67
CA ILE A 37 4.90 -15.44 -2.69
C ILE A 37 5.55 -15.48 -4.08
N SER A 38 6.76 -14.92 -4.23
CA SER A 38 7.40 -14.66 -5.53
C SER A 38 7.66 -15.91 -6.35
N ASP A 39 7.93 -17.04 -5.69
CA ASP A 39 8.15 -18.35 -6.30
C ASP A 39 6.91 -18.91 -7.02
N ARG A 40 5.71 -18.45 -6.64
CA ARG A 40 4.42 -18.83 -7.26
C ARG A 40 3.93 -17.83 -8.29
N LEU A 41 4.64 -16.73 -8.50
CA LEU A 41 4.25 -15.67 -9.44
C LEU A 41 5.03 -15.78 -10.73
N SER A 42 4.37 -15.52 -11.84
CA SER A 42 5.06 -15.17 -13.08
C SER A 42 5.73 -13.79 -12.95
N VAL A 43 6.71 -13.53 -13.83
CA VAL A 43 7.39 -12.22 -13.92
C VAL A 43 6.39 -11.10 -14.17
N ASP A 44 5.38 -11.34 -15.01
CA ASP A 44 4.34 -10.36 -15.33
C ASP A 44 3.44 -10.06 -14.13
N GLU A 45 3.04 -11.10 -13.37
CA GLU A 45 2.26 -10.92 -12.14
C GLU A 45 3.05 -10.15 -11.07
N CYS A 46 4.31 -10.50 -10.87
CA CYS A 46 5.21 -9.78 -9.97
C CYS A 46 5.34 -8.31 -10.37
N THR A 47 5.57 -8.03 -11.66
CA THR A 47 5.65 -6.66 -12.20
C THR A 47 4.34 -5.89 -11.98
N ARG A 48 3.18 -6.51 -12.21
CA ARG A 48 1.87 -5.87 -11.96
C ARG A 48 1.66 -5.54 -10.48
N LEU A 49 2.07 -6.43 -9.58
CA LEU A 49 1.98 -6.20 -8.14
C LEU A 49 2.91 -5.05 -7.69
N VAL A 50 4.16 -5.01 -8.17
CA VAL A 50 5.08 -3.88 -7.93
C VAL A 50 4.48 -2.56 -8.42
N ASN A 51 3.88 -2.55 -9.62
CA ASN A 51 3.22 -1.36 -10.14
C ASN A 51 2.07 -0.89 -9.25
N VAL A 52 1.22 -1.80 -8.77
CA VAL A 52 0.12 -1.48 -7.85
C VAL A 52 0.64 -0.96 -6.50
N GLY A 53 1.67 -1.58 -5.92
CA GLY A 53 2.33 -1.08 -4.70
C GLY A 53 2.84 0.36 -4.85
N SER A 54 3.47 0.66 -6.00
CA SER A 54 3.96 2.01 -6.29
C SER A 54 2.84 3.06 -6.42
N MET A 55 1.65 2.65 -6.90
CA MET A 55 0.47 3.52 -6.96
C MET A 55 -0.07 3.82 -5.56
N PHE A 56 -0.15 2.82 -4.68
CA PHE A 56 -0.54 3.04 -3.30
C PHE A 56 0.40 4.01 -2.59
N TYR A 57 1.72 3.75 -2.67
CA TYR A 57 2.73 4.63 -2.05
C TYR A 57 2.60 6.09 -2.51
N ARG A 58 2.56 6.35 -3.82
CA ARG A 58 2.46 7.72 -4.35
C ARG A 58 1.17 8.41 -3.93
N THR A 59 0.07 7.66 -3.86
CA THR A 59 -1.24 8.21 -3.45
C THR A 59 -1.22 8.61 -1.98
N LEU A 60 -0.68 7.74 -1.12
CA LEU A 60 -0.60 7.96 0.32
C LEU A 60 0.40 9.08 0.66
N ALA A 61 1.58 9.06 0.07
CA ALA A 61 2.58 10.12 0.24
C ALA A 61 2.04 11.50 -0.19
N ARG A 62 1.27 11.56 -1.30
CA ARG A 62 0.62 12.80 -1.73
C ARG A 62 -0.48 13.27 -0.78
N ALA A 63 -1.29 12.34 -0.26
CA ALA A 63 -2.34 12.69 0.70
C ALA A 63 -1.74 13.20 2.03
N GLU A 64 -0.62 12.62 2.46
CA GLU A 64 0.15 13.09 3.61
C GLU A 64 0.70 14.49 3.40
N ASP A 65 1.36 14.72 2.27
CA ASP A 65 1.91 16.03 1.91
C ASP A 65 0.81 17.10 1.85
N TYR A 66 -0.34 16.78 1.27
CA TYR A 66 -1.51 17.66 1.26
C TYR A 66 -1.99 17.99 2.68
N ARG A 67 -2.06 17.00 3.58
CA ARG A 67 -2.49 17.22 4.97
C ARG A 67 -1.50 18.09 5.74
N ARG A 68 -0.19 17.90 5.54
CA ARG A 68 0.87 18.68 6.18
C ARG A 68 0.93 20.11 5.68
N THR A 69 0.67 20.32 4.39
CA THR A 69 0.69 21.65 3.77
C THR A 69 -0.60 22.43 4.03
N SER A 70 -1.77 21.79 4.05
CA SER A 70 -3.04 22.48 4.34
C SER A 70 -3.14 22.96 5.79
N VAL A 71 -2.57 22.22 6.75
CA VAL A 71 -2.57 22.60 8.18
C VAL A 71 -1.64 23.79 8.47
N ARG A 72 -0.71 24.12 7.57
CA ARG A 72 0.17 25.30 7.69
C ARG A 72 -0.42 26.58 7.06
N GLY A 73 -1.64 26.50 6.53
CA GLY A 73 -2.29 27.59 5.79
C GLY A 73 -3.28 28.45 6.58
N ASP A 74 -3.54 28.15 7.86
CA ASP A 74 -4.44 28.90 8.75
C ASP A 74 -3.68 29.71 9.82
#